data_AF-A0A0G1ZC67-F1
#
_entry.id   AF-A0A0G1ZC67-F1
#
_cell.length_a   1.000
_cell.length_b   1.000
_cell.length_c   1.000
_cell.angle_alpha   90.00
_cell.angle_beta   90.00
_cell.angle_gamma   90.00
#
_symmetry.space_group_name_H-M   'P 1'
#
loop_
_entity.id
_entity.type
_entity.pdbx_description
1 polymer ?
#
loop_
_entity_poly.entity_id
_entity_poly.type
_entity_poly.pdbx_seq_one_letter_code
_entity_poly.pdbx_strand_id
1 'polypeptide(L)'
;MTIEIPLLDRINQYIVNPAIGGLIAVALVVFLWGMVELFLAKDNAERVQRGKAHMVWGVIGLAIMVSVFGIMRVICNTVGCA
;
A
#
# COMPACT_ATOMS: atom_id res chain seq x y z
N MET A 1 -9.96 28.27 -10.28
CA MET A 1 -9.09 29.13 -9.45
C MET A 1 -8.58 28.28 -8.30
N THR A 2 -7.66 27.36 -8.57
CA THR A 2 -6.92 26.66 -7.51
C THR A 2 -5.85 27.62 -7.03
N ILE A 3 -5.84 27.89 -5.73
CA ILE A 3 -4.72 28.59 -5.10
C ILE A 3 -3.55 27.61 -5.22
N GLU A 4 -2.69 27.80 -6.22
CA GLU A 4 -1.44 27.04 -6.34
C GLU A 4 -0.57 27.48 -5.16
N ILE A 5 -0.64 26.72 -4.06
CA ILE A 5 0.32 26.85 -2.97
C ILE A 5 1.54 26.04 -3.44
N PRO A 6 2.57 26.67 -4.04
CA PRO A 6 3.66 25.93 -4.70
C PRO A 6 4.41 25.02 -3.73
N LEU A 7 4.33 25.31 -2.43
CA LEU A 7 4.89 24.50 -1.37
C LEU A 7 4.12 23.18 -1.18
N LEU A 8 2.78 23.22 -1.23
CA LEU A 8 1.94 22.04 -1.03
C LEU A 8 2.09 21.06 -2.20
N ASP A 9 2.14 21.58 -3.42
CA ASP A 9 2.29 20.76 -4.62
C ASP A 9 3.67 20.07 -4.68
N ARG A 10 4.74 20.79 -4.32
CA ARG A 10 6.08 20.20 -4.18
C ARG A 10 6.15 19.15 -3.08
N ILE A 11 5.54 19.38 -1.92
CA ILE A 11 5.48 18.37 -0.85
C ILE A 11 4.75 17.12 -1.35
N ASN A 12 3.63 17.28 -2.04
CA ASN A 12 2.89 16.15 -2.58
C ASN A 12 3.71 15.37 -3.62
N GLN A 13 4.34 16.08 -4.56
CA GLN A 13 5.12 15.48 -5.64
C GLN A 13 6.40 14.77 -5.16
N TYR A 14 7.13 15.36 -4.22
CA TYR A 14 8.45 14.87 -3.81
C TYR A 14 8.46 14.04 -2.53
N ILE A 15 7.42 14.16 -1.68
CA ILE A 15 7.36 13.44 -0.41
C ILE A 15 6.21 12.44 -0.41
N VAL A 16 4.97 12.91 -0.63
CA VAL A 16 3.77 12.08 -0.45
C VAL A 16 3.68 10.99 -1.52
N ASN A 17 3.72 11.35 -2.82
CA ASN A 17 3.63 10.38 -3.92
C ASN A 17 4.74 9.32 -3.87
N PRO A 18 6.03 9.70 -3.69
CA PRO A 18 7.10 8.73 -3.55
C PRO A 18 6.96 7.85 -2.30
N ALA A 19 6.50 8.41 -1.18
CA ALA A 19 6.25 7.62 0.04
C ALA A 19 5.14 6.58 -0.17
N ILE A 20 4.03 6.95 -0.82
CA ILE A 20 2.94 6.01 -1.16
C ILE A 20 3.49 4.89 -2.07
N GLY A 21 4.23 5.26 -3.12
CA GLY A 21 4.87 4.28 -4.01
C GLY A 21 5.84 3.36 -3.27
N GLY A 22 6.62 3.90 -2.35
CA GLY A 22 7.53 3.14 -1.48
C GLY A 22 6.78 2.17 -0.57
N LEU A 23 5.66 2.59 0.04
CA LEU A 23 4.85 1.72 0.89
C LEU A 23 4.22 0.56 0.09
N ILE A 24 3.76 0.81 -1.14
CA ILE A 24 3.27 -0.24 -2.04
C ILE A 24 4.38 -1.23 -2.36
N ALA A 25 5.59 -0.74 -2.69
CA ALA A 25 6.73 -1.60 -2.96
C ALA A 25 7.07 -2.49 -1.75
N VAL A 26 7.10 -1.92 -0.54
CA VAL A 26 7.33 -2.69 0.70
C VAL A 26 6.22 -3.73 0.93
N ALA A 27 4.95 -3.36 0.76
CA ALA A 27 3.83 -4.29 0.92
C ALA A 27 3.92 -5.47 -0.07
N LEU A 28 4.30 -5.20 -1.33
CA LEU A 28 4.55 -6.23 -2.33
C LEU A 28 5.74 -7.12 -1.94
N VAL A 29 6.84 -6.56 -1.45
CA VAL A 29 7.99 -7.34 -0.99
C VAL A 29 7.62 -8.27 0.17
N VAL A 30 6.87 -7.77 1.16
CA VAL A 30 6.40 -8.59 2.29
C VAL A 30 5.46 -9.70 1.82
N PHE A 31 4.56 -9.40 0.88
CA PHE A 31 3.69 -10.40 0.27
C PHE A 31 4.48 -11.49 -0.48
N LEU A 32 5.44 -11.08 -1.33
CA LEU A 32 6.30 -12.01 -2.07
C LEU A 32 7.18 -12.83 -1.13
N TRP A 33 7.69 -12.24 -0.05
CA TRP A 33 8.45 -12.94 0.98
C TRP A 33 7.61 -14.03 1.64
N GLY A 34 6.35 -13.73 1.98
CA GLY A 34 5.40 -14.71 2.51
C GLY A 34 5.14 -15.87 1.56
N MET A 35 4.99 -15.60 0.25
CA MET A 35 4.87 -16.67 -0.76
C MET A 35 6.13 -17.54 -0.80
N VAL A 36 7.31 -16.94 -0.84
CA VAL A 36 8.58 -17.68 -0.89
C VAL A 36 8.75 -18.55 0.36
N GLU A 37 8.45 -18.01 1.55
CA GLU A 37 8.49 -18.77 2.81
C GLU A 37 7.50 -19.94 2.79
N LEU A 38 6.31 -19.75 2.21
CA LEU A 38 5.32 -20.81 2.04
C LEU A 38 5.79 -21.91 1.07
N PHE A 39 6.39 -21.54 -0.06
CA PHE A 39 6.95 -22.50 -1.03
C PHE A 39 8.11 -23.32 -0.43
N LEU A 40 8.93 -22.69 0.41
CA LEU A 40 10.06 -23.34 1.08
C LEU A 40 9.67 -24.10 2.36
N ALA A 41 8.43 -23.95 2.83
CA ALA A 41 7.99 -24.48 4.12
C ALA A 41 7.95 -26.02 4.16
N LYS A 42 7.83 -26.70 3.01
CA LYS A 42 7.68 -28.18 2.91
C LYS A 42 6.69 -28.69 3.97
N ASP A 43 7.12 -29.58 4.86
CA ASP A 43 6.31 -30.17 5.94
C ASP A 43 6.42 -29.45 7.30
N ASN A 44 7.11 -28.31 7.36
CA ASN A 44 7.25 -27.55 8.59
C ASN A 44 6.03 -26.65 8.81
N ALA A 45 5.10 -27.11 9.65
CA ALA A 45 3.86 -26.41 9.96
C ALA A 45 4.06 -24.98 10.49
N GLU A 46 5.15 -24.71 11.21
CA GLU A 46 5.45 -23.36 11.70
C GLU A 46 5.82 -22.41 10.54
N ARG A 47 6.63 -22.89 9.58
CA ARG A 47 7.01 -22.09 8.41
C ARG A 47 5.81 -21.80 7.51
N VAL A 48 4.90 -22.77 7.38
CA VAL A 48 3.62 -22.58 6.67
C VAL A 48 2.80 -21.47 7.34
N GLN A 49 2.66 -21.49 8.67
CA GLN A 49 1.92 -20.45 9.38
C GLN A 49 2.55 -19.06 9.23
N ARG A 50 3.88 -18.96 9.34
CA ARG A 50 4.59 -17.68 9.17
C ARG A 50 4.48 -17.14 7.75
N GLY A 51 4.68 -17.97 6.72
CA GLY A 51 4.52 -17.57 5.32
C GLY A 51 3.11 -17.03 5.04
N LYS A 52 2.07 -17.72 5.55
CA LYS A 52 0.69 -17.24 5.48
C LYS A 52 0.49 -15.91 6.18
N ALA A 53 1.05 -15.73 7.38
CA ALA A 53 0.95 -14.47 8.11
C ALA A 53 1.58 -13.32 7.31
N HIS A 54 2.78 -13.50 6.76
CA HIS A 54 3.43 -12.49 5.91
C HIS A 54 2.62 -12.15 4.66
N MET A 55 2.02 -13.15 4.00
CA MET A 55 1.11 -12.91 2.87
C MET A 55 -0.11 -12.08 3.30
N VAL A 56 -0.75 -12.42 4.42
CA VAL A 56 -1.93 -11.70 4.91
C VAL A 56 -1.59 -10.25 5.26
N TRP A 57 -0.47 -10.00 5.94
CA TRP A 57 -0.01 -8.64 6.23
C TRP A 57 0.29 -7.84 4.96
N GLY A 58 0.87 -8.46 3.94
CA GLY A 58 1.07 -7.84 2.62
C GLY A 58 -0.26 -7.48 1.95
N VAL A 59 -1.25 -8.39 1.95
CA VAL A 59 -2.58 -8.12 1.36
C VAL A 59 -3.33 -7.03 2.11
N ILE A 60 -3.28 -7.01 3.45
CA ILE A 60 -3.89 -5.94 4.25
C ILE A 60 -3.26 -4.59 3.89
N GLY A 61 -1.93 -4.53 3.78
CA GLY A 61 -1.23 -3.33 3.34
C GLY A 61 -1.71 -2.82 1.98
N LEU A 62 -1.83 -3.72 1.00
CA LEU A 62 -2.34 -3.38 -0.33
C LEU A 62 -3.82 -2.94 -0.30
N ALA A 63 -4.66 -3.61 0.49
CA ALA A 63 -6.07 -3.27 0.63
C ALA A 63 -6.28 -1.87 1.22
N ILE A 64 -5.46 -1.47 2.20
CA ILE A 64 -5.48 -0.11 2.75
C ILE A 64 -5.14 0.91 1.66
N MET A 65 -4.11 0.67 0.85
CA MET A 65 -3.71 1.59 -0.24
C MET A 65 -4.83 1.77 -1.26
N VAL A 66 -5.49 0.68 -1.68
CA VAL A 66 -6.64 0.75 -2.59
C VAL A 66 -7.81 1.49 -1.96
N SER A 67 -8.03 1.28 -0.65
CA SER A 67 -9.10 1.96 0.10
C SER A 67 -8.89 3.47 0.14
N VAL A 68 -7.65 3.95 0.28
CA VAL A 68 -7.32 5.39 0.26
C VAL A 68 -7.76 6.03 -1.06
N PHE A 69 -7.48 5.40 -2.21
CA PHE A 69 -7.94 5.91 -3.51
C PHE A 69 -9.47 5.95 -3.62
N GLY A 70 -10.15 4.94 -3.09
CA GLY A 70 -11.61 4.90 -3.02
C GLY A 70 -12.18 6.05 -2.18
N ILE A 71 -11.65 6.24 -0.97
CA ILE A 71 -12.05 7.31 -0.06
C ILE A 71 -11.75 8.68 -0.68
N MET A 72 -10.57 8.88 -1.26
CA MET A 72 -10.20 10.13 -1.92
C MET A 72 -11.18 10.46 -3.04
N ARG A 73 -11.59 9.48 -3.84
CA ARG A 73 -12.59 9.68 -4.90
C ARG A 73 -13.98 10.05 -4.36
N VAL A 74 -14.41 9.40 -3.28
CA VAL A 74 -15.68 9.73 -2.61
C VAL A 74 -15.66 11.16 -2.08
N ILE A 75 -14.58 11.54 -1.41
CA ILE A 75 -14.38 12.91 -0.91
C ILE A 75 -14.40 13.89 -2.08
N CYS A 76 -13.62 13.65 -3.14
CA CYS A 76 -13.55 14.56 -4.29
C CYS A 76 -14.90 14.74 -4.99
N ASN A 77 -15.66 13.66 -5.15
CA ASN A 77 -17.01 13.72 -5.71
C ASN A 77 -18.00 14.48 -4.80
N THR A 78 -17.78 14.46 -3.48
CA THR A 78 -18.67 15.11 -2.51
C THR A 78 -18.39 16.60 -2.40
N VAL A 79 -17.11 17.02 -2.45
CA VAL A 79 -16.71 18.42 -2.30
C VAL A 79 -16.43 19.15 -3.62
N GLY A 80 -16.58 18.46 -4.76
CA GLY A 80 -16.51 19.06 -6.09
C GLY A 80 -15.09 19.40 -6.58
N CYS A 81 -14.06 18.71 -6.08
CA CYS A 81 -12.67 18.86 -6.55
C CYS A 81 -12.28 17.89 -7.67
N ALA A 82 -13.24 17.59 -8.56
CA ALA A 82 -13.03 16.82 -9.78
C ALA A 82 -12.39 17.66 -10.89
#